data_AF-A0AAV5M213-F1
#
_entry.id   AF-A0AAV5M213-F1
#
_cell.length_a   1.000
_cell.length_b   1.000
_cell.length_c   1.000
_cell.angle_alpha   90.00
_cell.angle_beta   90.00
_cell.angle_gamma   90.00
#
_symmetry.space_group_name_H-M   'P 1'
#
loop_
_entity.id
_entity.type
_entity.pdbx_description
1 polymer ?
#
loop_
_entity_poly.entity_id
_entity_poly.type
_entity_poly.pdbx_seq_one_letter_code
_entity_poly.pdbx_strand_id
1 'polypeptide(L)'
;MSYQVLADGVLDPETTVFYIFPSLMHYTGPIEGQWHAKASINAGAKFYIVGRDPAGMGYPVEKRDLYDTDHGKKVYIVRGSRT
;
A
#
# COMPACT_ATOMS: atom_id res chain seq x y z
N MET A 1 -10.03 10.69 -9.66
CA MET A 1 -10.38 10.66 -8.22
C MET A 1 -9.21 11.00 -7.30
N SER A 2 -8.00 10.45 -7.51
CA SER A 2 -6.90 10.61 -6.52
C SER A 2 -6.27 12.01 -6.42
N TYR A 3 -6.28 12.84 -7.47
CA TYR A 3 -5.88 14.25 -7.35
C TYR A 3 -6.99 15.14 -6.78
N GLN A 4 -8.25 14.72 -6.95
CA GLN A 4 -9.43 15.50 -6.54
C GLN A 4 -9.48 15.71 -5.02
N VAL A 5 -8.93 14.80 -4.22
CA VAL A 5 -8.90 14.95 -2.76
C VAL A 5 -8.05 16.14 -2.28
N LEU A 6 -7.05 16.56 -3.07
CA LEU A 6 -6.30 17.79 -2.79
C LEU A 6 -7.10 19.02 -3.24
N ALA A 7 -7.75 18.94 -4.40
CA ALA A 7 -8.59 20.02 -4.91
C ALA A 7 -9.82 20.30 -4.01
N ASP A 8 -10.38 19.26 -3.39
CA ASP A 8 -11.51 19.33 -2.47
C ASP A 8 -11.10 19.72 -1.03
N GLY A 9 -9.80 19.90 -0.77
CA GLY A 9 -9.27 20.28 0.54
C GLY A 9 -9.37 19.20 1.64
N VAL A 10 -9.57 17.93 1.26
CA VAL A 10 -9.58 16.80 2.20
C VAL A 10 -8.18 16.55 2.77
N LEU A 11 -7.15 16.78 1.94
CA LEU A 11 -5.74 16.77 2.34
C LEU A 11 -5.14 18.16 2.11
N ASP A 12 -4.26 18.58 3.02
CA ASP A 12 -3.57 19.87 2.92
C ASP A 12 -2.46 19.80 1.85
N PRO A 13 -2.50 20.63 0.78
CA PRO A 13 -1.51 20.62 -0.29
C PRO A 13 -0.11 21.09 0.15
N GLU A 14 0.00 21.90 1.22
CA GLU A 14 1.30 22.37 1.72
C GLU A 14 2.10 21.26 2.42
N THR A 15 1.40 20.24 2.91
CA THR A 15 1.99 19.13 3.67
C THR A 15 1.82 17.77 2.98
N THR A 16 1.26 17.74 1.77
CA THR A 16 0.97 16.50 1.02
C THR A 16 1.58 16.53 -0.37
N VAL A 17 2.40 15.51 -0.68
CA VAL A 17 2.95 15.31 -2.03
C VAL A 17 2.13 14.26 -2.77
N PHE A 18 1.67 14.58 -3.98
CA PHE A 18 1.00 13.65 -4.88
C PHE A 18 1.97 13.14 -5.95
N TYR A 19 2.02 11.81 -6.15
CA TYR A 19 2.85 11.20 -7.19
C TYR A 19 2.18 9.96 -7.77
N ILE A 20 2.62 9.56 -8.97
CA ILE A 20 2.17 8.33 -9.64
C ILE A 20 3.26 7.27 -9.47
N PHE A 21 2.92 6.13 -8.86
CA PHE A 21 3.80 4.97 -8.81
C PHE A 21 3.61 4.12 -10.07
N PRO A 22 4.63 3.98 -10.95
CA PRO A 22 4.44 3.39 -12.28
C PRO A 22 4.49 1.85 -12.31
N SER A 23 4.54 1.18 -11.17
CA SER A 23 4.61 -0.29 -11.12
C SER A 23 3.25 -0.93 -11.46
N LEU A 24 3.30 -2.10 -12.10
CA LEU A 24 2.11 -2.91 -12.34
C LEU A 24 1.54 -3.43 -11.01
N MET A 25 0.21 -3.51 -10.93
CA MET A 25 -0.51 -4.12 -9.81
C MET A 25 -0.74 -5.60 -10.08
N HIS A 26 -0.18 -6.47 -9.24
CA HIS A 26 -0.22 -7.93 -9.40
C HIS A 26 -1.39 -8.58 -8.64
N TYR A 27 -1.95 -7.87 -7.67
CA TYR A 27 -2.96 -8.35 -6.72
C TYR A 27 -2.51 -9.58 -5.93
N THR A 28 -1.23 -9.60 -5.54
CA THR A 28 -0.61 -10.74 -4.82
C THR A 28 -0.53 -10.56 -3.30
N GLY A 29 -1.35 -9.65 -2.75
CA GLY A 29 -1.59 -9.51 -1.32
C GLY A 29 -0.34 -9.18 -0.51
N PRO A 30 -0.06 -9.94 0.58
CA PRO A 30 1.08 -9.70 1.46
C PRO A 30 2.46 -9.70 0.78
N ILE A 31 2.63 -10.37 -0.36
CA ILE A 31 3.91 -10.35 -1.09
C ILE A 31 4.10 -9.00 -1.77
N GLU A 32 3.09 -8.55 -2.52
CA GLU A 32 3.17 -7.28 -3.24
C GLU A 32 3.18 -6.07 -2.33
N GLY A 33 2.48 -6.07 -1.19
CA GLY A 33 2.59 -4.91 -0.31
C GLY A 33 3.98 -4.76 0.34
N GLN A 34 4.83 -5.80 0.38
CA GLN A 34 6.26 -5.62 0.72
C GLN A 34 7.00 -4.85 -0.37
N TRP A 35 6.68 -5.13 -1.65
CA TRP A 35 7.21 -4.39 -2.79
C TRP A 35 6.79 -2.92 -2.74
N HIS A 36 5.51 -2.63 -2.47
CA HIS A 36 5.02 -1.25 -2.32
C HIS A 36 5.70 -0.52 -1.16
N ALA A 37 5.88 -1.21 -0.01
CA ALA A 37 6.60 -0.65 1.14
C ALA A 37 8.05 -0.33 0.79
N LYS A 38 8.76 -1.26 0.14
CA LYS A 38 10.16 -1.07 -0.27
C LYS A 38 10.30 0.05 -1.29
N ALA A 39 9.40 0.16 -2.26
CA ALA A 39 9.39 1.25 -3.23
C ALA A 39 9.22 2.62 -2.53
N SER A 40 8.32 2.70 -1.55
CA SER A 40 8.08 3.92 -0.77
C SER A 40 9.31 4.30 0.07
N ILE A 41 9.97 3.32 0.71
CA ILE A 41 11.22 3.54 1.45
C ILE A 41 12.32 4.07 0.51
N ASN A 42 12.45 3.51 -0.69
CA ASN A 42 13.42 3.97 -1.68
C ASN A 42 13.12 5.39 -2.18
N ALA A 43 11.84 5.78 -2.22
CA ALA A 43 11.41 7.15 -2.52
C ALA A 43 11.59 8.13 -1.35
N GLY A 44 12.07 7.66 -0.19
CA GLY A 44 12.40 8.50 0.97
C GLY A 44 11.38 8.45 2.11
N ALA A 45 10.30 7.67 1.99
CA ALA A 45 9.30 7.55 3.05
C ALA A 45 9.92 6.92 4.32
N LYS A 46 9.66 7.54 5.48
CA LYS A 46 10.09 7.03 6.79
C LYS A 46 9.06 6.12 7.45
N PHE A 47 7.79 6.31 7.07
CA PHE A 47 6.65 5.52 7.55
C PHE A 47 5.88 5.00 6.36
N TYR A 48 5.25 3.83 6.51
CA TYR A 48 4.43 3.20 5.48
C TYR A 48 3.09 2.78 6.10
N ILE A 49 1.98 3.29 5.53
CA ILE A 49 0.63 3.08 6.05
C ILE A 49 0.05 1.80 5.43
N VAL A 50 -0.50 0.90 6.25
CA VAL A 50 -1.13 -0.36 5.82
C VAL A 50 -2.53 -0.50 6.42
N GLY A 51 -3.49 -0.82 5.56
CA GLY A 51 -4.88 -1.09 5.94
C GLY A 51 -5.24 -2.58 5.99
N ARG A 52 -6.53 -2.87 5.78
CA ARG A 52 -7.09 -4.23 5.63
C ARG A 52 -6.82 -4.75 4.22
N ASP A 53 -6.48 -6.04 4.11
CA ASP A 53 -6.25 -6.75 2.85
C ASP A 53 -5.40 -5.98 1.80
N PRO A 54 -4.17 -5.59 2.19
CA PRO A 54 -3.31 -4.78 1.33
C PRO A 54 -2.88 -5.56 0.09
N ALA A 55 -3.11 -4.95 -1.08
CA ALA A 55 -2.89 -5.53 -2.41
C ALA A 55 -3.62 -6.87 -2.65
N GLY A 56 -4.63 -7.19 -1.86
CA GLY A 56 -5.48 -8.35 -2.07
C GLY A 56 -6.59 -8.11 -3.07
N MET A 57 -7.30 -9.19 -3.39
CA MET A 57 -8.50 -9.17 -4.22
C MET A 57 -9.41 -10.35 -3.82
N GLY A 58 -10.67 -10.32 -4.27
CA GLY A 58 -11.58 -11.45 -4.12
C GLY A 58 -11.08 -12.67 -4.89
N TYR A 59 -11.38 -13.87 -4.38
CA TYR A 59 -11.09 -15.10 -5.10
C TYR A 59 -11.94 -15.17 -6.38
N PRO A 60 -11.37 -15.54 -7.56
CA PRO A 60 -12.10 -15.39 -8.83
C PRO A 60 -13.35 -16.27 -8.99
N VAL A 61 -13.41 -17.40 -8.28
CA VAL A 61 -14.44 -18.44 -8.48
C VAL A 61 -15.36 -18.60 -7.27
N GLU A 62 -14.84 -18.33 -6.07
CA GLU A 62 -15.51 -18.60 -4.79
C GLU A 62 -15.76 -17.27 -4.09
N LYS A 63 -16.85 -17.21 -3.31
CA LYS A 63 -17.21 -15.99 -2.55
C LYS A 63 -16.39 -15.88 -1.26
N ARG A 64 -15.09 -15.65 -1.41
CA ARG A 64 -14.15 -15.39 -0.32
C ARG A 64 -13.01 -14.49 -0.78
N ASP A 65 -12.23 -13.99 0.16
CA ASP A 65 -11.01 -13.24 -0.13
C ASP A 65 -9.88 -14.19 -0.58
N LEU A 66 -8.96 -13.70 -1.42
CA LEU A 66 -7.78 -14.46 -1.86
C LEU A 66 -6.76 -14.62 -0.72
N TYR A 67 -6.70 -13.64 0.19
CA TYR A 67 -5.82 -13.61 1.35
C TYR A 67 -6.60 -13.34 2.63
N ASP A 68 -6.03 -13.72 3.77
CA ASP A 68 -6.53 -13.30 5.08
C ASP A 68 -6.38 -11.78 5.22
N THR A 69 -7.43 -11.12 5.70
CA THR A 69 -7.54 -9.66 5.72
C THR A 69 -6.52 -8.96 6.62
N ASP A 70 -5.96 -9.66 7.60
CA ASP A 70 -4.94 -9.14 8.53
C ASP A 70 -3.53 -9.66 8.22
N HIS A 71 -3.39 -10.50 7.19
CA HIS A 71 -2.11 -11.13 6.87
C HIS A 71 -1.04 -10.09 6.52
N GLY A 72 -1.41 -9.05 5.75
CA GLY A 72 -0.49 -7.96 5.42
C GLY A 72 0.07 -7.25 6.65
N LYS A 73 -0.78 -6.89 7.62
CA LYS A 73 -0.32 -6.24 8.87
C LYS A 73 0.68 -7.08 9.66
N LYS A 74 0.52 -8.41 9.65
CA LYS A 74 1.42 -9.35 10.34
C LYS A 74 2.74 -9.54 9.57
N VAL A 75 2.67 -9.60 8.25
CA VAL A 75 3.84 -9.83 7.38
C VAL A 75 4.70 -8.58 7.22
N TYR A 76 4.11 -7.38 7.25
CA TYR A 76 4.84 -6.11 7.11
C TYR A 76 5.56 -5.63 8.37
N ILE A 77 5.96 -6.54 9.26
CA ILE A 77 6.99 -6.25 10.26
C ILE A 77 8.30 -6.09 9.51
N VAL A 78 8.50 -4.92 8.92
CA VAL A 78 9.78 -4.46 8.42
C VAL A 78 10.63 -4.22 9.66
N ARG A 79 11.45 -5.20 10.05
CA ARG A 79 12.60 -4.90 10.90
C ARG A 79 13.40 -3.85 10.15
N GLY A 80 13.40 -2.63 10.68
CA GLY A 80 14.21 -1.54 10.17
C GLY A 80 15.62 -2.06 9.91
N SER A 81 16.13 -1.76 8.72
CA SER A 81 17.55 -1.62 8.39
C SER A 81 18.49 -2.17 9.47
N ARG A 82 19.07 -3.36 9.26
CA ARG A 82 20.38 -3.67 9.84
C ARG A 82 21.39 -2.71 9.22
N THR A 83 21.52 -1.54 9.82
CA THR A 83 22.80 -0.84 9.99
C THR A 83 23.26 -1.15 11.40
#